data_AF-A0A952AVX1-F1
#
_entry.id   AF-A0A952AVX1-F1
#
_cell.length_a   1.000
_cell.length_b   1.000
_cell.length_c   1.000
_cell.angle_alpha   90.00
_cell.angle_beta   90.00
_cell.angle_gamma   90.00
#
_symmetry.space_group_name_H-M   'P 1'
#
loop_
_entity.id
_entity.type
_entity.pdbx_description
1 polymer ?
#
loop_
_entity_poly.entity_id
_entity_poly.type
_entity_poly.pdbx_seq_one_letter_code
_entity_poly.pdbx_strand_id
1 'polypeptide(L)' 'MRIAIFSDVHGNLSGLEAVLADIDRRGADLVIFAGDLCLAGPRPADTLRLVLDRRIPSV' A
#
# COMPACT_ATOMS: atom_id res chain seq x y z
N MET A 1 17.70 -8.74 5.21
CA MET A 1 16.24 -8.90 5.13
C MET A 1 15.58 -7.65 5.70
N ARG A 2 14.96 -6.84 4.85
CA ARG A 2 14.20 -5.63 5.19
C ARG A 2 12.73 -5.86 4.86
N ILE A 3 11.85 -5.60 5.82
CA ILE A 3 10.40 -5.74 5.64
C ILE A 3 9.78 -4.35 5.76
N ALA A 4 8.94 -3.97 4.80
CA ALA A 4 8.11 -2.78 4.87
C ALA A 4 6.68 -3.18 5.22
N ILE A 5 6.09 -2.48 6.18
CA ILE A 5 4.69 -2.66 6.59
C ILE A 5 4.02 -1.30 6.51
N PHE A 6 2.83 -1.24 5.92
CA PHE A 6 1.99 -0.04 5.90
C PHE A 6 0.53 -0.39 6.18
N SER A 7 -0.26 0.58 6.61
CA SER A 7 -1.69 0.45 6.91
C SER A 7 -2.41 1.78 6.63
N ASP A 8 -3.71 1.84 6.92
CA ASP A 8 -4.47 3.10 7.06
C ASP A 8 -4.40 3.97 5.80
N VAL A 9 -4.53 3.33 4.63
CA VAL A 9 -4.51 4.03 3.34
C VAL A 9 -5.79 4.84 3.16
N HIS A 10 -6.93 4.34 3.64
CA HIS A 10 -8.21 5.05 3.61
C HIS A 10 -8.51 5.67 2.25
N GLY A 11 -8.41 4.89 1.16
CA GLY A 11 -8.64 5.31 -0.23
C GLY A 11 -7.78 6.49 -0.72
N ASN A 12 -6.68 6.82 -0.02
CA ASN A 12 -5.74 7.86 -0.41
C ASN A 12 -4.74 7.32 -1.45
N LEU A 13 -5.11 7.41 -2.72
CA LEU A 13 -4.28 6.92 -3.83
C LEU A 13 -2.91 7.59 -3.88
N SER A 14 -2.85 8.93 -3.82
CA SER A 14 -1.59 9.67 -3.89
C SER A 14 -0.66 9.34 -2.71
N GLY A 15 -1.23 9.17 -1.51
CA GLY A 15 -0.47 8.74 -0.34
C GLY A 15 0.10 7.33 -0.52
N LEU A 16 -0.71 6.38 -1.02
CA LEU A 16 -0.26 5.02 -1.29
C LEU A 16 0.86 4.98 -2.34
N GLU A 17 0.72 5.71 -3.44
CA GLU A 17 1.76 5.80 -4.49
C GLU A 17 3.09 6.33 -3.92
N ALA A 18 3.04 7.36 -3.07
CA ALA A 18 4.22 7.92 -2.44
C ALA A 18 4.89 6.94 -1.47
N VAL A 19 4.12 6.23 -0.63
CA VAL A 19 4.63 5.21 0.29
C VAL A 19 5.29 4.08 -0.48
N LEU A 20 4.63 3.56 -1.51
CA LEU A 20 5.16 2.48 -2.34
C LEU A 20 6.44 2.87 -3.07
N ALA A 21 6.51 4.10 -3.61
CA ALA A 21 7.74 4.61 -4.22
C ALA A 21 8.90 4.72 -3.22
N ASP A 22 8.63 5.13 -1.98
CA ASP A 22 9.65 5.18 -0.93
C ASP A 22 10.13 3.77 -0.51
N ILE A 23 9.20 2.80 -0.43
CA ILE A 23 9.52 1.40 -0.17
C ILE A 23 10.42 0.83 -1.27
N ASP A 24 10.06 1.05 -2.55
CA ASP A 24 10.85 0.61 -3.70
C ASP A 24 12.27 1.21 -3.66
N ARG A 25 12.38 2.52 -3.36
CA ARG A 25 13.65 3.23 -3.23
C ARG A 25 14.54 2.69 -2.10
N ARG A 26 13.95 2.23 -0.99
CA ARG A 26 14.68 1.66 0.15
C ARG A 26 15.09 0.20 -0.06
N GLY A 27 14.54 -0.47 -1.07
CA GLY A 27 14.83 -1.86 -1.40
C GLY A 27 14.37 -2.82 -0.30
N ALA A 28 13.07 -2.83 0.01
CA ALA A 28 12.50 -3.83 0.91
C ALA A 28 12.43 -5.21 0.22
N ASP A 29 12.77 -6.27 0.96
CA ASP A 29 12.70 -7.65 0.48
C ASP A 29 11.26 -8.20 0.55
N LEU A 30 10.45 -7.67 1.46
CA LEU A 30 9.04 -8.03 1.63
C LEU A 30 8.22 -6.78 1.97
N VAL A 31 7.02 -6.69 1.39
CA VAL A 31 6.05 -5.63 1.67
C VAL A 31 4.77 -6.28 2.16
N ILE A 32 4.22 -5.80 3.27
CA ILE A 32 2.97 -6.29 3.87
C ILE A 32 2.02 -5.11 4.09
N PHE A 33 0.76 -5.33 3.80
CA PHE A 33 -0.30 -4.37 4.08
C PHE A 33 -1.14 -4.83 5.29
N ALA A 34 -1.32 -3.97 6.30
CA ALA A 34 -1.94 -4.34 7.58
C ALA A 34 -3.40 -3.90 7.77
N GLY A 35 -4.08 -3.46 6.70
CA GLY A 35 -5.51 -3.17 6.73
C GLY A 35 -5.89 -1.70 6.52
N ASP A 36 -7.20 -1.43 6.52
CA ASP A 36 -7.81 -0.11 6.32
C ASP A 36 -7.52 0.54 4.95
N LEU A 37 -7.72 -0.23 3.87
CA LEU A 37 -7.36 0.20 2.51
C LEU A 37 -8.32 1.23 1.92
N CYS A 38 -9.61 1.05 2.17
CA CYS A 38 -10.69 1.65 1.38
C CYS A 38 -11.70 2.45 2.21
N LEU A 39 -11.42 2.70 3.50
CA LEU A 39 -12.36 3.38 4.38
C LEU A 39 -12.35 4.90 4.13
N ALA A 40 -13.52 5.49 3.82
CA ALA A 40 -13.80 6.94 3.75
C ALA A 40 -12.95 7.79 2.77
N GLY A 41 -12.07 7.17 1.97
CA GLY A 41 -11.21 7.86 1.02
C GLY A 41 -11.85 8.20 -0.32
N PRO A 42 -11.23 9.12 -1.08
CA PRO A 42 -11.75 9.55 -2.37
C PRO A 42 -11.56 8.52 -3.50
N ARG A 43 -10.60 7.58 -3.37
CA ARG A 43 -10.19 6.69 -4.47
C ARG A 43 -10.03 5.21 -4.07
N PRO A 44 -11.03 4.59 -3.40
CA PRO A 44 -10.91 3.23 -2.84
C PRO A 44 -10.70 2.13 -3.89
N ALA A 45 -11.32 2.24 -5.07
CA ALA A 45 -11.17 1.24 -6.13
C ALA A 45 -9.75 1.24 -6.73
N ASP A 46 -9.14 2.42 -6.84
CA ASP A 46 -7.79 2.55 -7.39
C ASP A 46 -6.72 2.12 -6.39
N THR A 47 -6.90 2.41 -5.09
CA THR A 47 -6.00 1.88 -4.05
C THR A 47 -6.06 0.35 -3.97
N LEU A 48 -7.26 -0.23 -4.04
CA LEU A 48 -7.43 -1.68 -4.11
C LEU A 48 -6.72 -2.29 -5.32
N ARG A 49 -6.95 -1.72 -6.51
CA ARG A 49 -6.33 -2.19 -7.74
C ARG A 49 -4.81 -2.12 -7.68
N LEU A 50 -4.24 -1.04 -7.15
CA LEU A 50 -2.80 -0.89 -7.00
C LEU A 50 -2.19 -1.95 -6.06
N VAL A 51 -2.83 -2.25 -4.94
CA VAL A 51 -2.38 -3.31 -4.01
C VAL A 51 -2.44 -4.70 -4.67
N LEU A 52 -3.52 -4.98 -5.41
CA LEU A 52 -3.70 -6.25 -6.13
C LEU A 52 -2.68 -6.42 -7.27
N ASP A 53 -2.47 -5.38 -8.08
CA ASP A 53 -1.53 -5.40 -9.21
C ASP A 53 -0.09 -5.65 -8.74
N ARG A 54 0.28 -5.09 -7.57
CA ARG A 54 1.57 -5.34 -6.92
C ARG A 54 1.64 -6.66 -6.13
N ARG A 55 0.52 -7.40 -6.03
CA ARG A 55 0.41 -8.66 -5.28
C ARG A 55 0.90 -8.53 -3.83
N ILE A 56 0.62 -7.41 -3.19
CA ILE A 56 1.04 -7.16 -1.81
C ILE A 56 0.16 -8.01 -0.89
N PRO A 57 0.74 -8.92 -0.08
CA PRO A 57 -0.03 -9.69 0.89
C PRO A 57 -0.63 -8.77 1.95
N SER A 58 -1.87 -9.05 2.32
CA SER A 58 -2.57 -8.38 3.42
C SER A 58 -2.74 -9.31 4.62
N VAL A 59 -2.77 -8.73 5.81
CA VAL A 59 -3.16 -9.41 7.06
C VAL A 59 -4.61 -9.09 7.41
#